data_AF-A0A6N1XG52-F1
#
_entry.id   AF-A0A6N1XG52-F1
#
_cell.length_a   1.000
_cell.length_b   1.000
_cell.length_c   1.000
_cell.angle_alpha   90.00
_cell.angle_beta   90.00
_cell.angle_gamma   90.00
#
_symmetry.space_group_name_H-M   'P 1'
#
loop_
_entity.id
_entity.type
_entity.pdbx_description
1 polymer ?
#
loop_
_entity_poly.entity_id
_entity_poly.type
_entity_poly.pdbx_seq_one_letter_code
_entity_poly.pdbx_strand_id
1 'polypeptide(L)'
;MKASIKSLLEKSKGEGAGIELIVDRARSCCWADEEIEKLRIYAHYYGGRVDIAYANIIKFGFEKTDFEMFVLACMVLYLDNQFDQAFEILNTRPIDSPEYLDHLDFAGFAGYIALSAGAGVEYSLRYFDLPLKMGAITTAYVTNAYPVYFEAGRLQIVEDLRRHIHTDFRDDPQAIYALACVELARGYFPEGFRLAESRYDHPDATQFINGDLFDKPRWKGEALRGGVFWYMLSKDWEIWSCARAICQR
;
A
#
# COMPACT_ATOMS: atom_id res chain seq x y z
N MET A 1 16.71 3.61 -21.96
CA MET A 1 15.72 2.64 -21.44
C MET A 1 16.09 2.39 -19.98
N LYS A 2 15.56 3.18 -19.03
CA LYS A 2 15.88 3.02 -17.59
C LYS A 2 15.01 1.90 -17.04
N ALA A 3 15.60 0.74 -16.71
CA ALA A 3 14.94 -0.21 -15.83
C ALA A 3 14.70 0.51 -14.48
N SER A 4 13.51 0.38 -13.88
CA SER A 4 13.26 0.99 -12.58
C SER A 4 14.19 0.35 -11.53
N ILE A 5 14.66 1.14 -10.56
CA ILE A 5 15.50 0.65 -9.45
C ILE A 5 14.82 -0.55 -8.76
N LYS A 6 13.49 -0.51 -8.59
CA LYS A 6 12.68 -1.62 -8.10
C LYS A 6 12.92 -2.92 -8.89
N SER A 7 12.84 -2.87 -10.22
CA SER A 7 13.05 -4.05 -11.08
C SER A 7 14.48 -4.61 -11.02
N LEU A 8 15.48 -3.75 -10.79
CA LEU A 8 16.87 -4.18 -10.62
C LEU A 8 17.08 -4.85 -9.25
N LEU A 9 16.46 -4.29 -8.20
CA LEU A 9 16.51 -4.85 -6.86
C LEU A 9 15.77 -6.18 -6.75
N GLU A 10 14.62 -6.32 -7.38
CA GLU A 10 13.85 -7.58 -7.42
C GLU A 10 14.61 -8.70 -8.11
N LYS A 11 15.27 -8.41 -9.24
CA LYS A 11 16.15 -9.38 -9.93
C LYS A 11 17.35 -9.77 -9.07
N SER A 12 17.91 -8.81 -8.34
CA SER A 12 19.08 -9.05 -7.47
C SER A 12 18.78 -9.94 -6.26
N LYS A 13 17.54 -9.95 -5.75
CA LYS A 13 17.10 -10.83 -4.64
C LYS A 13 17.24 -12.32 -4.99
N GLY A 14 17.13 -12.70 -6.27
CA GLY A 14 17.26 -14.09 -6.73
C GLY A 14 18.68 -14.55 -7.04
N GLU A 15 19.61 -13.62 -7.29
CA GLU A 15 20.93 -13.94 -7.84
C GLU A 15 22.08 -13.83 -6.82
N GLY A 16 21.82 -13.40 -5.58
CA GLY A 16 22.87 -13.17 -4.57
C GLY A 16 23.87 -12.05 -4.94
N ALA A 17 23.66 -11.40 -6.08
CA ALA A 17 24.34 -10.18 -6.48
C ALA A 17 23.83 -9.03 -5.60
N GLY A 18 24.48 -8.83 -4.46
CA GLY A 18 24.09 -7.84 -3.47
C GLY A 18 24.05 -6.42 -4.05
N ILE A 19 23.31 -5.54 -3.38
CA ILE A 19 23.20 -4.10 -3.69
C ILE A 19 24.53 -3.45 -4.07
N GLU A 20 25.64 -3.87 -3.46
CA GLU A 20 26.96 -3.34 -3.75
C GLU A 20 27.36 -3.52 -5.23
N LEU A 21 26.93 -4.60 -5.90
CA LEU A 21 27.18 -4.77 -7.34
C LEU A 21 26.43 -3.71 -8.17
N ILE A 22 25.19 -3.38 -7.80
CA ILE A 22 24.40 -2.34 -8.49
C ILE A 22 25.04 -0.97 -8.24
N VAL A 23 25.47 -0.71 -7.00
CA VAL A 23 26.17 0.52 -6.64
C VAL A 23 27.51 0.66 -7.38
N ASP A 24 28.32 -0.40 -7.44
CA ASP A 24 29.59 -0.40 -8.16
C ASP A 24 29.38 -0.19 -9.65
N ARG A 25 28.30 -0.75 -10.21
CA ARG A 25 27.93 -0.53 -11.60
C ARG A 25 27.50 0.92 -11.84
N ALA A 26 26.70 1.51 -10.95
CA ALA A 26 26.31 2.92 -11.03
C ALA A 26 27.54 3.84 -10.97
N ARG A 27 28.50 3.55 -10.08
CA ARG A 27 29.81 4.24 -10.01
C ARG A 27 30.60 4.11 -11.31
N SER A 28 30.68 2.90 -11.88
CA SER A 28 31.38 2.65 -13.15
C SER A 28 30.75 3.39 -14.34
N CYS A 29 29.46 3.73 -14.23
CA CYS A 29 28.73 4.55 -15.18
C CYS A 29 28.76 6.05 -14.84
N CYS A 30 29.61 6.48 -13.90
CA CYS A 30 29.78 7.88 -13.48
C CYS A 30 28.48 8.55 -13.01
N TRP A 31 27.62 7.81 -12.30
CA TRP A 31 26.48 8.44 -11.63
C TRP A 31 26.98 9.44 -10.58
N ALA A 32 26.20 10.50 -10.35
CA ALA A 32 26.50 11.46 -9.30
C ALA A 32 26.46 10.77 -7.93
N ASP A 33 27.31 11.22 -7.00
CA ASP A 33 27.37 10.65 -5.64
C ASP A 33 26.01 10.69 -4.94
N GLU A 34 25.25 11.76 -5.16
CA GLU A 34 23.88 11.90 -4.64
C GLU A 34 22.95 10.77 -5.10
N GLU A 35 23.00 10.40 -6.38
CA GLU A 35 22.17 9.33 -6.95
C GLU A 35 22.60 7.95 -6.46
N ILE A 36 23.90 7.77 -6.16
CA ILE A 36 24.43 6.57 -5.53
C ILE A 36 23.89 6.44 -4.09
N GLU A 37 23.81 7.53 -3.34
CA GLU A 37 23.24 7.52 -1.99
C GLU A 37 21.73 7.22 -2.01
N LYS A 38 20.96 7.81 -2.94
CA LYS A 38 19.54 7.46 -3.14
C LYS A 38 19.35 5.98 -3.46
N LEU A 39 20.21 5.41 -4.30
CA LEU A 39 20.19 3.98 -4.61
C LEU A 39 20.44 3.11 -3.36
N ARG A 40 21.39 3.50 -2.50
CA ARG A 40 21.65 2.82 -1.21
C ARG A 40 20.44 2.90 -0.30
N ILE A 41 19.79 4.05 -0.20
CA ILE A 41 18.56 4.26 0.59
C ILE A 41 17.45 3.31 0.11
N TYR A 42 17.18 3.26 -1.20
CA TYR A 42 16.19 2.33 -1.75
C TYR A 42 16.50 0.88 -1.40
N ALA A 43 17.77 0.49 -1.44
CA ALA A 43 18.16 -0.87 -1.09
C ALA A 43 17.97 -1.20 0.39
N HIS A 44 18.18 -0.24 1.29
CA HIS A 44 17.84 -0.40 2.70
C HIS A 44 16.34 -0.59 2.87
N TYR A 45 15.53 0.25 2.22
CA TYR A 45 14.07 0.14 2.24
C TYR A 45 13.57 -1.22 1.74
N TYR A 46 13.92 -1.61 0.51
CA TYR A 46 13.47 -2.88 -0.09
C TYR A 46 14.11 -4.12 0.56
N GLY A 47 15.17 -3.93 1.35
CA GLY A 47 15.80 -4.93 2.20
C GLY A 47 15.21 -5.04 3.60
N GLY A 48 14.15 -4.28 3.93
CA GLY A 48 13.49 -4.28 5.23
C GLY A 48 14.22 -3.52 6.34
N ARG A 49 15.31 -2.82 6.00
CA ARG A 49 16.09 -1.98 6.95
C ARG A 49 15.59 -0.54 6.88
N VAL A 50 14.31 -0.37 7.21
CA VAL A 50 13.57 0.88 7.03
C VAL A 50 14.14 2.00 7.93
N ASP A 51 14.57 1.66 9.13
CA ASP A 51 15.29 2.54 10.07
C ASP A 51 16.54 3.18 9.45
N ILE A 52 17.38 2.38 8.79
CA ILE A 52 18.60 2.85 8.13
C ILE A 52 18.27 3.71 6.91
N ALA A 53 17.24 3.32 6.14
CA ALA A 53 16.78 4.10 4.99
C ALA A 53 16.37 5.52 5.43
N TYR A 54 15.54 5.62 6.46
CA TYR A 54 15.08 6.91 6.99
C TYR A 54 16.22 7.76 7.56
N ALA A 55 17.08 7.16 8.39
CA ALA A 55 18.23 7.89 8.96
C ALA A 55 19.12 8.51 7.87
N ASN A 56 19.33 7.80 6.76
CA ASN A 56 20.10 8.33 5.64
C ASN A 56 19.36 9.42 4.86
N ILE A 57 18.04 9.29 4.64
CA ILE A 57 17.24 10.36 4.02
C ILE A 57 17.42 11.67 4.79
N ILE A 58 17.24 11.64 6.12
CA ILE A 58 17.35 12.82 6.99
C ILE A 58 18.79 13.35 7.03
N LYS A 59 19.79 12.46 7.13
CA LYS A 59 21.22 12.84 7.15
C LYS A 59 21.61 13.69 5.94
N PHE A 60 21.11 13.34 4.76
CA PHE A 60 21.41 14.04 3.51
C PHE A 60 20.43 15.17 3.19
N GLY A 61 19.36 15.33 3.98
CA GLY A 61 18.34 16.36 3.77
C GLY A 61 17.46 16.13 2.54
N PHE A 62 17.39 14.89 2.05
CA PHE A 62 16.69 14.57 0.81
C PHE A 62 15.18 14.70 0.93
N GLU A 63 14.60 14.59 2.12
CA GLU A 63 13.17 14.81 2.35
C GLU A 63 12.72 16.23 1.93
N LYS A 64 13.65 17.19 1.94
CA LYS A 64 13.39 18.59 1.55
C LYS A 64 13.66 18.87 0.09
N THR A 65 14.62 18.18 -0.51
CA THR A 65 15.14 18.53 -1.85
C THR A 65 14.66 17.58 -2.94
N ASP A 66 14.23 16.37 -2.60
CA ASP A 66 13.86 15.32 -3.54
C ASP A 66 12.48 14.75 -3.19
N PHE A 67 11.55 14.78 -4.14
CA PHE A 67 10.16 14.37 -3.88
C PHE A 67 10.02 12.85 -3.69
N GLU A 68 10.81 12.04 -4.40
CA GLU A 68 10.78 10.59 -4.20
C GLU A 68 11.27 10.21 -2.81
N MET A 69 12.33 10.87 -2.33
CA MET A 69 12.86 10.66 -0.99
C MET A 69 11.91 11.20 0.10
N PHE A 70 11.19 12.28 -0.17
CA PHE A 70 10.09 12.76 0.67
C PHE A 70 8.99 11.70 0.83
N VAL A 71 8.52 11.12 -0.28
CA VAL A 71 7.52 10.04 -0.28
C VAL A 71 8.05 8.84 0.52
N LEU A 72 9.30 8.45 0.26
CA LEU A 72 9.92 7.32 0.93
C LEU A 72 10.06 7.53 2.45
N ALA A 73 10.42 8.75 2.89
CA ALA A 73 10.48 9.09 4.30
C ALA A 73 9.11 8.94 4.98
N CYS A 74 8.06 9.47 4.36
CA CYS A 74 6.68 9.34 4.84
C CYS A 74 6.28 7.87 4.97
N MET A 75 6.55 7.07 3.94
CA MET A 75 6.21 5.64 3.91
C MET A 75 6.98 4.82 4.95
N VAL A 76 8.27 5.08 5.13
CA VAL A 76 9.08 4.37 6.12
C VAL A 76 8.54 4.63 7.53
N LEU A 77 8.27 5.88 7.87
CA LEU A 77 7.70 6.23 9.18
C LEU A 77 6.33 5.60 9.37
N TYR A 78 5.49 5.60 8.34
CA TYR A 78 4.19 4.93 8.39
C TYR A 78 4.32 3.43 8.65
N LEU A 79 5.23 2.73 7.96
CA LEU A 79 5.47 1.29 8.14
C LEU A 79 6.06 0.95 9.51
N ASP A 80 6.79 1.88 10.13
CA ASP A 80 7.32 1.76 11.49
C ASP A 80 6.33 2.27 12.57
N ASN A 81 5.07 2.51 12.20
CA ASN A 81 4.00 3.03 13.06
C ASN A 81 4.30 4.40 13.71
N GLN A 82 5.22 5.18 13.14
CA GLN A 82 5.54 6.55 13.55
C GLN A 82 4.60 7.54 12.84
N PHE A 83 3.28 7.38 13.02
CA PHE A 83 2.27 8.10 12.24
C PHE A 83 2.34 9.62 12.40
N ASP A 84 2.55 10.12 13.62
CA ASP A 84 2.65 11.56 13.89
C ASP A 84 3.84 12.18 13.15
N GLN A 85 5.01 11.53 13.19
CA GLN A 85 6.19 11.99 12.46
C GLN A 85 6.01 11.92 10.94
N ALA A 86 5.38 10.84 10.44
CA ALA A 86 5.05 10.72 9.02
C ALA A 86 4.15 11.88 8.58
N PHE A 87 3.19 12.26 9.42
CA PHE A 87 2.28 13.36 9.16
C PHE A 87 2.95 14.74 9.27
N GLU A 88 3.87 14.93 10.21
CA GLU A 88 4.71 16.13 10.30
C GLU A 88 5.50 16.35 9.01
N ILE A 89 6.17 15.30 8.50
CA ILE A 89 6.87 15.37 7.21
C ILE A 89 5.88 15.67 6.10
N LEU A 90 4.76 14.93 6.00
CA LEU A 90 3.74 15.13 4.97
C LEU A 90 3.27 16.59 4.89
N ASN A 91 3.10 17.27 6.03
CA ASN A 91 2.67 18.67 6.09
C ASN A 91 3.76 19.69 5.78
N THR A 92 5.02 19.29 5.60
CA THR A 92 6.08 20.21 5.14
C THR A 92 5.89 20.65 3.69
N ARG A 93 5.06 19.93 2.92
CA ARG A 93 4.74 20.23 1.53
C ARG A 93 3.23 20.46 1.35
N PRO A 94 2.82 21.56 0.70
CA PRO A 94 1.43 21.75 0.34
C PRO A 94 0.94 20.65 -0.61
N ILE A 95 -0.29 20.17 -0.38
CA ILE A 95 -0.92 19.13 -1.22
C ILE A 95 -1.11 19.56 -2.69
N ASP A 96 -1.15 20.86 -2.95
CA ASP A 96 -1.29 21.48 -4.27
C ASP A 96 0.04 21.91 -4.88
N SER A 97 1.19 21.49 -4.33
CA SER A 97 2.49 21.77 -4.92
C SER A 97 2.64 21.06 -6.28
N PRO A 98 3.35 21.66 -7.26
CA PRO A 98 3.55 21.05 -8.57
C PRO A 98 4.12 19.62 -8.50
N GLU A 99 5.09 19.39 -7.63
CA GLU A 99 5.69 18.08 -7.43
C GLU A 99 4.67 17.07 -6.93
N TYR A 100 3.79 17.47 -6.00
CA TYR A 100 2.73 16.58 -5.51
C TYR A 100 1.74 16.21 -6.61
N LEU A 101 1.38 17.18 -7.47
CA LEU A 101 0.47 16.98 -8.60
C LEU A 101 1.06 16.08 -9.69
N ASP A 102 2.38 16.00 -9.80
CA ASP A 102 3.07 15.05 -10.70
C ASP A 102 3.09 13.61 -10.15
N HIS A 103 2.74 13.43 -8.87
CA HIS A 103 2.81 12.16 -8.13
C HIS A 103 1.49 11.83 -7.39
N LEU A 104 0.36 11.96 -8.09
CA LEU A 104 -0.99 11.71 -7.52
C LEU A 104 -1.22 10.27 -7.05
N ASP A 105 -0.38 9.31 -7.46
CA ASP A 105 -0.39 7.94 -6.98
C ASP A 105 -0.02 7.83 -5.48
N PHE A 106 0.78 8.77 -4.96
CA PHE A 106 1.09 8.87 -3.53
C PHE A 106 -0.09 9.38 -2.69
N ALA A 107 -1.06 10.07 -3.30
CA ALA A 107 -2.11 10.76 -2.56
C ALA A 107 -2.98 9.81 -1.71
N GLY A 108 -3.20 8.58 -2.19
CA GLY A 108 -3.89 7.56 -1.41
C GLY A 108 -3.16 7.21 -0.10
N PHE A 109 -1.83 7.07 -0.16
CA PHE A 109 -1.00 6.81 1.02
C PHE A 109 -0.94 8.02 1.97
N ALA A 110 -0.83 9.23 1.43
CA ALA A 110 -0.87 10.45 2.22
C ALA A 110 -2.19 10.59 3.01
N GLY A 111 -3.32 10.22 2.41
CA GLY A 111 -4.61 10.15 3.08
C GLY A 111 -4.60 9.16 4.25
N TYR A 112 -4.00 7.97 4.08
CA TYR A 112 -3.83 7.01 5.17
C TYR A 112 -2.91 7.49 6.29
N ILE A 113 -1.81 8.16 5.96
CA ILE A 113 -0.92 8.78 6.95
C ILE A 113 -1.70 9.79 7.79
N ALA A 114 -2.45 10.68 7.15
CA ALA A 114 -3.27 11.67 7.84
C ALA A 114 -4.36 11.03 8.72
N LEU A 115 -5.03 9.98 8.24
CA LEU A 115 -6.01 9.23 9.04
C LEU A 115 -5.35 8.59 10.27
N SER A 116 -4.21 7.95 10.08
CA SER A 116 -3.52 7.17 11.14
C SER A 116 -2.91 8.09 12.21
N ALA A 117 -2.51 9.31 11.83
CA ALA A 117 -2.09 10.36 12.75
C ALA A 117 -3.27 11.09 13.43
N GLY A 118 -4.52 10.66 13.20
CA GLY A 118 -5.70 11.24 13.86
C GLY A 118 -6.10 12.63 13.35
N ALA A 119 -5.71 13.03 12.12
CA ALA A 119 -6.06 14.33 11.54
C ALA A 119 -7.58 14.51 11.28
N GLY A 120 -8.35 13.42 11.41
CA GLY A 120 -9.79 13.39 11.19
C GLY A 120 -10.17 13.08 9.73
N VAL A 121 -11.31 12.41 9.55
CA VAL A 121 -11.74 11.88 8.25
C VAL A 121 -11.83 12.97 7.19
N GLU A 122 -12.48 14.10 7.48
CA GLU A 122 -12.66 15.18 6.49
C GLU A 122 -11.34 15.83 6.04
N TYR A 123 -10.37 15.94 6.94
CA TYR A 123 -9.04 16.44 6.56
C TYR A 123 -8.36 15.44 5.63
N SER A 124 -8.34 14.17 5.99
CA SER A 124 -7.69 13.12 5.22
C SER A 124 -8.33 12.91 3.85
N LEU A 125 -9.65 13.10 3.73
CA LEU A 125 -10.37 13.04 2.46
C LEU A 125 -9.81 14.01 1.42
N ARG A 126 -9.17 15.11 1.81
CA ARG A 126 -8.55 16.05 0.87
C ARG A 126 -7.49 15.39 -0.02
N TYR A 127 -6.76 14.41 0.52
CA TYR A 127 -5.76 13.65 -0.24
C TYR A 127 -6.39 12.69 -1.25
N PHE A 128 -7.57 12.15 -0.94
CA PHE A 128 -8.31 11.29 -1.89
C PHE A 128 -9.10 12.10 -2.92
N ASP A 129 -9.64 13.25 -2.52
CA ASP A 129 -10.44 14.12 -3.39
C ASP A 129 -9.62 14.74 -4.52
N LEU A 130 -8.33 15.01 -4.28
CA LEU A 130 -7.48 15.70 -5.24
C LEU A 130 -7.25 14.87 -6.53
N PRO A 131 -6.75 13.61 -6.47
CA PRO A 131 -6.67 12.76 -7.66
C PRO A 131 -8.02 12.58 -8.37
N LEU A 132 -9.11 12.46 -7.61
CA LEU A 132 -10.46 12.32 -8.16
C LEU A 132 -10.85 13.54 -9.01
N LYS A 133 -10.65 14.75 -8.48
CA LYS A 133 -10.92 16.02 -9.18
C LYS A 133 -10.07 16.17 -10.44
N MET A 134 -8.86 15.63 -10.42
CA MET A 134 -7.92 15.65 -11.55
C MET A 134 -8.19 14.52 -12.57
N GLY A 135 -9.14 13.62 -12.30
CA GLY A 135 -9.40 12.45 -13.15
C GLY A 135 -8.30 11.40 -13.12
N ALA A 136 -7.39 11.44 -12.13
CA ALA A 136 -6.27 10.52 -11.98
C ALA A 136 -6.71 9.23 -11.26
N ILE A 137 -7.56 8.44 -11.93
CA ILE A 137 -8.07 7.18 -11.41
C ILE A 137 -7.13 6.04 -11.81
N THR A 138 -6.28 5.61 -10.87
CA THR A 138 -5.38 4.47 -11.03
C THR A 138 -5.81 3.31 -10.12
N THR A 139 -5.29 2.10 -10.37
CA THR A 139 -5.50 0.96 -9.47
C THR A 139 -5.07 1.28 -8.03
N ALA A 140 -3.88 1.90 -7.86
CA ALA A 140 -3.35 2.27 -6.57
C ALA A 140 -4.26 3.28 -5.86
N TYR A 141 -4.77 4.28 -6.58
CA TYR A 141 -5.72 5.24 -6.04
C TYR A 141 -7.01 4.55 -5.60
N VAL A 142 -7.65 3.78 -6.49
CA VAL A 142 -8.93 3.12 -6.21
C VAL A 142 -8.83 2.16 -5.04
N THR A 143 -7.78 1.34 -4.98
CA THR A 143 -7.55 0.40 -3.88
C THR A 143 -7.54 1.12 -2.54
N ASN A 144 -6.86 2.26 -2.48
CA ASN A 144 -6.67 3.01 -1.25
C ASN A 144 -7.90 3.85 -0.89
N ALA A 145 -8.52 4.50 -1.87
CA ALA A 145 -9.60 5.45 -1.66
C ALA A 145 -10.97 4.79 -1.43
N TYR A 146 -11.23 3.65 -2.07
CA TYR A 146 -12.52 2.97 -2.05
C TYR A 146 -13.05 2.66 -0.63
N PRO A 147 -12.30 1.96 0.25
CA PRO A 147 -12.76 1.70 1.61
C PRO A 147 -12.90 3.00 2.43
N VAL A 148 -12.03 3.98 2.23
CA VAL A 148 -12.07 5.26 2.97
C VAL A 148 -13.33 6.07 2.64
N TYR A 149 -13.71 6.16 1.36
CA TYR A 149 -14.96 6.83 0.97
C TYR A 149 -16.20 6.09 1.50
N PHE A 150 -16.15 4.77 1.63
CA PHE A 150 -17.23 3.99 2.23
C PHE A 150 -17.39 4.32 3.71
N GLU A 151 -16.30 4.26 4.48
CA GLU A 151 -16.31 4.61 5.91
C GLU A 151 -16.74 6.08 6.14
N ALA A 152 -16.39 6.98 5.23
CA ALA A 152 -16.81 8.39 5.27
C ALA A 152 -18.27 8.63 4.80
N GLY A 153 -19.02 7.58 4.43
CA GLY A 153 -20.39 7.69 3.96
C GLY A 153 -20.55 8.39 2.60
N ARG A 154 -19.48 8.48 1.78
CA ARG A 154 -19.49 9.08 0.44
C ARG A 154 -19.99 8.07 -0.60
N LEU A 155 -21.20 7.56 -0.38
CA LEU A 155 -21.73 6.38 -1.10
C LEU A 155 -21.82 6.55 -2.63
N GLN A 156 -22.07 7.77 -3.12
CA GLN A 156 -22.07 8.03 -4.56
C GLN A 156 -20.67 7.82 -5.18
N ILE A 157 -19.63 8.33 -4.52
CA ILE A 157 -18.24 8.14 -4.95
C ILE A 157 -17.87 6.66 -4.89
N VAL A 158 -18.30 5.96 -3.84
CA VAL A 158 -18.09 4.50 -3.72
C VAL A 158 -18.69 3.76 -4.91
N GLU A 159 -19.91 4.10 -5.33
CA GLU A 159 -20.52 3.44 -6.49
C GLU A 159 -19.78 3.76 -7.79
N ASP A 160 -19.30 4.99 -7.96
CA ASP A 160 -18.49 5.38 -9.12
C ASP A 160 -17.16 4.62 -9.17
N LEU A 161 -16.44 4.54 -8.05
CA LEU A 161 -15.20 3.77 -7.95
C LEU A 161 -15.44 2.27 -8.12
N ARG A 162 -16.57 1.73 -7.62
CA ARG A 162 -16.96 0.33 -7.82
C ARG A 162 -17.08 0.01 -9.32
N ARG A 163 -17.67 0.93 -10.10
CA ARG A 163 -17.75 0.76 -11.57
C ARG A 163 -16.37 0.69 -12.19
N HIS A 164 -15.45 1.59 -11.84
CA HIS A 164 -14.06 1.54 -12.31
C HIS A 164 -13.37 0.21 -11.97
N ILE A 165 -13.56 -0.32 -10.74
CA ILE A 165 -13.00 -1.64 -10.39
C ILE A 165 -13.53 -2.72 -11.32
N HIS A 166 -14.85 -2.74 -11.57
CA HIS A 166 -15.45 -3.78 -12.42
C HIS A 166 -15.20 -3.62 -13.91
N THR A 167 -14.91 -2.40 -14.41
CA THR A 167 -14.66 -2.16 -15.84
C THR A 167 -13.18 -2.13 -16.19
N ASP A 168 -12.40 -1.34 -15.44
CA ASP A 168 -11.04 -0.95 -15.82
C ASP A 168 -9.99 -1.81 -15.09
N PHE A 169 -10.32 -2.30 -13.89
CA PHE A 169 -9.40 -3.04 -13.01
C PHE A 169 -9.92 -4.42 -12.61
N ARG A 170 -10.77 -5.02 -13.44
CA ARG A 170 -11.55 -6.24 -13.09
C ARG A 170 -10.69 -7.47 -12.76
N ASP A 171 -9.49 -7.51 -13.32
CA ASP A 171 -8.53 -8.62 -13.19
C ASP A 171 -7.38 -8.26 -12.24
N ASP A 172 -7.43 -7.08 -11.61
CA ASP A 172 -6.39 -6.61 -10.70
C ASP A 172 -6.66 -7.13 -9.27
N PRO A 173 -5.77 -7.94 -8.68
CA PRO A 173 -5.99 -8.56 -7.38
C PRO A 173 -6.08 -7.52 -6.25
N GLN A 174 -5.41 -6.38 -6.38
CA GLN A 174 -5.41 -5.30 -5.39
C GLN A 174 -6.75 -4.56 -5.40
N ALA A 175 -7.27 -4.24 -6.59
CA ALA A 175 -8.58 -3.63 -6.75
C ALA A 175 -9.72 -4.56 -6.28
N ILE A 176 -9.63 -5.85 -6.58
CA ILE A 176 -10.57 -6.88 -6.09
C ILE A 176 -10.54 -6.95 -4.56
N TYR A 177 -9.35 -6.88 -3.95
CA TYR A 177 -9.21 -6.90 -2.50
C TYR A 177 -9.89 -5.69 -1.84
N ALA A 178 -9.85 -4.52 -2.47
CA ALA A 178 -10.56 -3.34 -1.96
C ALA A 178 -12.09 -3.54 -1.93
N LEU A 179 -12.67 -4.24 -2.91
CA LEU A 179 -14.08 -4.64 -2.86
C LEU A 179 -14.36 -5.54 -1.65
N ALA A 180 -13.45 -6.50 -1.38
CA ALA A 180 -13.56 -7.41 -0.25
C ALA A 180 -13.72 -6.64 1.07
N CYS A 181 -12.89 -5.62 1.30
CA CYS A 181 -12.93 -4.80 2.52
C CYS A 181 -14.32 -4.18 2.74
N VAL A 182 -14.93 -3.62 1.70
CA VAL A 182 -16.25 -2.98 1.82
C VAL A 182 -17.38 -4.01 1.95
N GLU A 183 -17.34 -5.13 1.21
CA GLU A 183 -18.36 -6.17 1.37
C GLU A 183 -18.32 -6.81 2.77
N LEU A 184 -17.14 -6.97 3.34
CA LEU A 184 -16.97 -7.38 4.74
C LEU A 184 -17.54 -6.33 5.71
N ALA A 185 -17.24 -5.05 5.50
CA ALA A 185 -17.75 -3.96 6.34
C ALA A 185 -19.29 -3.82 6.28
N ARG A 186 -19.90 -4.15 5.14
CA ARG A 186 -21.37 -4.24 4.97
C ARG A 186 -21.99 -5.47 5.62
N GLY A 187 -21.18 -6.41 6.11
CA GLY A 187 -21.64 -7.68 6.66
C GLY A 187 -21.98 -8.73 5.59
N TYR A 188 -21.64 -8.51 4.32
CA TYR A 188 -21.82 -9.50 3.26
C TYR A 188 -20.62 -10.48 3.21
N PHE A 189 -20.45 -11.21 4.31
CA PHE A 189 -19.28 -12.05 4.54
C PHE A 189 -18.97 -13.08 3.44
N PRO A 190 -19.95 -13.78 2.84
CA PRO A 190 -19.63 -14.76 1.81
C PRO A 190 -18.92 -14.15 0.60
N GLU A 191 -19.39 -13.02 0.11
CA GLU A 191 -18.74 -12.36 -1.03
C GLU A 191 -17.44 -11.67 -0.60
N GLY A 192 -17.45 -11.01 0.55
CA GLY A 192 -16.26 -10.37 1.11
C GLY A 192 -15.10 -11.33 1.27
N PHE A 193 -15.32 -12.53 1.81
CA PHE A 193 -14.26 -13.54 1.93
C PHE A 193 -13.80 -14.10 0.58
N ARG A 194 -14.71 -14.24 -0.40
CA ARG A 194 -14.38 -14.79 -1.71
C ARG A 194 -13.46 -13.83 -2.47
N LEU A 195 -13.76 -12.53 -2.36
CA LEU A 195 -12.93 -11.46 -2.91
C LEU A 195 -11.60 -11.33 -2.14
N ALA A 196 -11.61 -11.49 -0.82
CA ALA A 196 -10.40 -11.34 0.01
C ALA A 196 -9.28 -12.33 -0.35
N GLU A 197 -9.62 -13.47 -0.95
CA GLU A 197 -8.64 -14.45 -1.46
C GLU A 197 -7.79 -13.90 -2.61
N SER A 198 -8.16 -12.78 -3.26
CA SER A 198 -7.33 -12.16 -4.30
C SER A 198 -5.98 -11.65 -3.76
N ARG A 199 -5.85 -11.42 -2.44
CA ARG A 199 -4.59 -10.97 -1.84
C ARG A 199 -3.42 -11.92 -2.07
N TYR A 200 -3.70 -13.21 -2.27
CA TYR A 200 -2.66 -14.21 -2.50
C TYR A 200 -2.10 -14.11 -3.93
N ASP A 201 -2.83 -13.48 -4.84
CA ASP A 201 -2.42 -13.25 -6.22
C ASP A 201 -1.70 -11.88 -6.38
N HIS A 202 -1.55 -11.12 -5.30
CA HIS A 202 -0.82 -9.85 -5.31
C HIS A 202 0.69 -10.08 -5.56
N PRO A 203 1.38 -9.28 -6.41
CA PRO A 203 2.80 -9.47 -6.70
C PRO A 203 3.70 -9.48 -5.45
N ASP A 204 3.36 -8.64 -4.48
CA ASP A 204 4.09 -8.53 -3.20
C ASP A 204 3.52 -9.42 -2.07
N ALA A 205 2.58 -10.33 -2.36
CA ALA A 205 1.88 -11.13 -1.34
C ALA A 205 2.86 -11.89 -0.43
N THR A 206 3.95 -12.42 -0.98
CA THR A 206 4.96 -13.21 -0.25
C THR A 206 5.71 -12.42 0.81
N GLN A 207 5.66 -11.08 0.77
CA GLN A 207 6.27 -10.21 1.77
C GLN A 207 5.41 -10.08 3.03
N PHE A 208 4.09 -10.22 2.90
CA PHE A 208 3.11 -9.90 3.95
C PHE A 208 2.29 -11.10 4.42
N ILE A 209 2.25 -12.17 3.63
CA ILE A 209 1.44 -13.36 3.89
C ILE A 209 2.35 -14.54 4.25
N ASN A 210 1.93 -15.33 5.24
CA ASN A 210 2.61 -16.58 5.56
C ASN A 210 2.72 -17.49 4.32
N GLY A 211 3.96 -17.84 3.95
CA GLY A 211 4.30 -18.72 2.83
C GLY A 211 3.51 -20.03 2.81
N ASP A 212 3.22 -20.62 3.98
CA ASP A 212 2.50 -21.89 4.10
C ASP A 212 1.05 -21.82 3.59
N LEU A 213 0.51 -20.61 3.41
CA LEU A 213 -0.83 -20.38 2.91
C LEU A 213 -0.90 -20.33 1.38
N PHE A 214 0.24 -20.26 0.68
CA PHE A 214 0.26 -20.19 -0.79
C PHE A 214 -0.17 -21.51 -1.43
N ASP A 215 0.14 -22.64 -0.79
CA ASP A 215 -0.19 -23.98 -1.28
C ASP A 215 -1.56 -24.51 -0.80
N LYS A 216 -2.29 -23.73 -0.01
CA LYS A 216 -3.61 -24.13 0.50
C LYS A 216 -4.69 -23.86 -0.55
N PRO A 217 -5.73 -24.72 -0.64
CA PRO A 217 -6.85 -24.46 -1.52
C PRO A 217 -7.52 -23.14 -1.14
N ARG A 218 -7.76 -22.29 -2.15
CA ARG A 218 -8.47 -21.02 -2.01
C ARG A 218 -9.96 -21.30 -1.82
N TRP A 219 -10.59 -20.59 -0.90
CA TRP A 219 -12.04 -20.63 -0.77
C TRP A 219 -12.68 -19.86 -1.93
N LYS A 220 -13.64 -20.47 -2.64
CA LYS A 220 -14.29 -19.89 -3.83
C LYS A 220 -15.77 -19.58 -3.60
N GLY A 221 -16.23 -19.60 -2.36
CA GLY A 221 -17.64 -19.37 -2.02
C GLY A 221 -18.41 -20.65 -1.67
N GLU A 222 -17.71 -21.77 -1.47
CA GLU A 222 -18.33 -23.04 -1.09
C GLU A 222 -18.98 -22.93 0.30
N ALA A 223 -20.09 -23.64 0.52
CA ALA A 223 -20.76 -23.67 1.82
C ALA A 223 -19.80 -24.16 2.93
N LEU A 224 -19.66 -23.36 3.98
CA LEU A 224 -18.81 -23.70 5.13
C LEU A 224 -19.47 -24.81 5.97
N ARG A 225 -19.15 -26.07 5.68
CA ARG A 225 -19.59 -27.19 6.54
C ARG A 225 -18.68 -27.31 7.76
N GLY A 226 -19.20 -26.97 8.95
CA GLY A 226 -18.67 -27.51 10.21
C GLY A 226 -17.54 -26.75 10.91
N GLY A 227 -17.32 -25.46 10.62
CA GLY A 227 -16.56 -24.58 11.52
C GLY A 227 -15.23 -24.07 10.99
N VAL A 228 -15.19 -22.73 10.89
CA VAL A 228 -14.03 -21.83 10.97
C VAL A 228 -12.95 -21.99 9.89
N PHE A 229 -12.87 -21.00 9.02
CA PHE A 229 -11.66 -20.71 8.26
C PHE A 229 -11.22 -19.29 8.62
N TRP A 230 -10.09 -19.14 9.32
CA TRP A 230 -9.16 -17.99 9.30
C TRP A 230 -7.92 -18.35 10.14
N TYR A 231 -6.89 -18.88 9.48
CA TYR A 231 -5.52 -18.98 10.04
C TYR A 231 -4.78 -17.65 9.81
N MET A 232 -5.29 -16.53 10.31
CA MET A 232 -4.56 -15.26 10.26
C MET A 232 -5.14 -14.18 11.19
N LEU A 233 -5.18 -14.44 12.50
CA LEU A 233 -5.23 -13.36 13.50
C LEU A 233 -4.39 -13.80 14.71
N SER A 234 -3.26 -13.13 14.89
CA SER A 234 -2.46 -13.23 16.09
C SER A 234 -3.28 -12.83 17.32
N LYS A 235 -3.37 -13.76 18.29
CA LYS A 235 -3.67 -13.66 19.74
C LYS A 235 -4.73 -12.68 20.33
N ASP A 236 -5.39 -11.84 19.56
CA ASP A 236 -6.45 -10.96 20.07
C ASP A 236 -7.84 -11.46 19.63
N TRP A 237 -8.72 -11.57 20.60
CA TRP A 237 -9.82 -12.52 20.68
C TRP A 237 -11.17 -11.97 20.18
N GLU A 238 -11.21 -10.77 19.62
CA GLU A 238 -12.47 -10.04 19.40
C GLU A 238 -13.11 -10.18 18.00
N ILE A 239 -12.45 -10.81 17.02
CA ILE A 239 -13.01 -10.99 15.65
C ILE A 239 -13.81 -12.31 15.49
N TRP A 240 -13.93 -13.11 16.56
CA TRP A 240 -14.57 -14.44 16.50
C TRP A 240 -16.11 -14.45 16.47
N SER A 241 -16.76 -13.32 16.71
CA SER A 241 -18.22 -13.24 16.78
C SER A 241 -18.90 -13.32 15.40
N CYS A 242 -18.23 -12.92 14.32
CA CYS A 242 -18.81 -13.00 12.96
C CYS A 242 -18.75 -14.41 12.35
N ALA A 243 -17.71 -15.21 12.63
CA ALA A 243 -17.54 -16.54 12.05
C ALA A 243 -18.56 -17.58 12.56
N ARG A 244 -19.04 -17.43 13.81
CA ARG A 244 -20.08 -18.33 14.37
C ARG A 244 -21.44 -18.17 13.69
N ALA A 245 -21.78 -16.97 13.23
CA ALA A 245 -23.09 -16.71 12.62
C ALA A 245 -23.24 -17.38 11.24
N ILE A 246 -22.13 -17.55 10.50
CA ILE A 246 -22.14 -18.17 9.17
C ILE A 246 -22.28 -19.70 9.25
N CYS A 247 -21.83 -20.32 10.33
CA CYS A 247 -21.93 -21.77 10.52
C CYS A 247 -23.28 -22.25 11.09
N GLN A 248 -24.19 -21.32 11.42
CA GLN A 248 -25.47 -21.63 12.08
C GLN A 248 -26.71 -21.30 11.23
N ARG A 249 -26.54 -20.95 9.95
CA ARG A 249 -27.61 -20.81 8.96
C ARG A 249 -27.38 -21.79 7.81
#